data_AF-A0A3D2RA16-F1
#
_entry.id   AF-A0A3D2RA16-F1
#
_cell.length_a   1.000
_cell.length_b   1.000
_cell.length_c   1.000
_cell.angle_alpha   90.00
_cell.angle_beta   90.00
_cell.angle_gamma   90.00
#
_symmetry.space_group_name_H-M   'P 1'
#
loop_
_entity.id
_entity.type
_entity.pdbx_description
1 polymer ?
#
loop_
_entity_poly.entity_id
_entity_poly.type
_entity_poly.pdbx_seq_one_letter_code
_entity_poly.pdbx_strand_id
1 'polypeptide(L)'
;MKYLKMKETIQQAFRMGASNKITNHKTNTQTRTATSKKLTDMIIYKFKTVENAFWVFLATISIIGCADNGEYITISSPSETNTLKLTVDEGQLFYRVNHGNKKVVALSQLGFKFKNGQSLLDDFEVVAVDFDDVDETWEQTWGEEKLIRNNYRAC
;
A
#
# COMPACT_ATOMS: atom_id res chain seq x y z
N MET A 1 -1.88 84.66 20.40
CA MET A 1 -1.44 85.26 19.11
C MET A 1 -0.27 84.49 18.48
N LYS A 2 -0.39 83.17 18.25
CA LYS A 2 0.67 82.34 17.64
C LYS A 2 0.45 82.01 16.15
N TYR A 3 -0.71 82.34 15.58
CA TYR A 3 -1.08 82.01 14.20
C TYR A 3 -0.65 83.03 13.15
N LEU A 4 -0.15 84.20 13.54
CA LEU A 4 0.18 85.28 12.61
C LEU A 4 1.63 85.24 12.08
N LYS A 5 2.52 84.44 12.70
CA LYS A 5 3.94 84.36 12.30
C LYS A 5 4.29 83.27 11.29
N MET A 6 3.35 82.39 10.93
CA MET A 6 3.63 81.25 10.04
C MET A 6 3.18 81.49 8.58
N LYS A 7 2.41 82.56 8.31
CA LYS A 7 2.00 82.92 6.94
C LYS A 7 3.08 83.64 6.14
N GLU A 8 4.08 84.23 6.80
CA GLU A 8 5.17 84.97 6.12
C GLU A 8 6.30 84.06 5.62
N THR A 9 6.48 82.87 6.21
CA THR A 9 7.56 81.95 5.81
C THR A 9 7.27 81.25 4.48
N ILE A 10 6.01 81.02 4.14
CA ILE A 10 5.61 80.31 2.90
C ILE A 10 5.78 81.21 1.66
N GLN A 11 5.75 82.54 1.83
CA GLN A 11 5.95 83.51 0.74
C GLN A 11 7.42 83.69 0.32
N GLN A 12 8.40 83.26 1.13
CA GLN A 12 9.82 83.45 0.82
C GLN A 12 10.47 82.26 0.09
N ALA A 13 9.91 81.05 0.18
CA ALA A 13 10.44 79.89 -0.54
C ALA A 13 10.01 79.84 -2.03
N PHE A 14 9.00 80.62 -2.42
CA PHE A 14 8.50 80.71 -3.81
C PHE A 14 9.37 81.61 -4.72
N ARG A 15 10.50 82.14 -4.22
CA ARG A 15 11.32 83.16 -4.93
C ARG A 15 12.71 82.72 -5.39
N MET A 16 13.12 81.45 -5.28
CA MET A 16 14.47 81.06 -5.69
C MET A 16 14.54 79.72 -6.43
N GLY A 17 14.96 79.78 -7.71
CA GLY A 17 15.54 78.68 -8.49
C GLY A 17 14.53 77.81 -9.23
N ALA A 18 14.11 78.09 -10.48
CA ALA A 18 14.89 78.29 -11.70
C ALA A 18 15.87 77.15 -12.01
N SER A 19 15.39 76.22 -12.86
CA SER A 19 16.05 75.59 -14.00
C SER A 19 17.55 75.26 -13.92
N ASN A 20 17.88 73.96 -13.92
CA ASN A 20 18.96 73.51 -14.78
C ASN A 20 18.73 72.09 -15.33
N LYS A 21 18.79 72.01 -16.66
CA LYS A 21 18.52 70.84 -17.49
C LYS A 21 19.85 70.13 -17.73
N ILE A 22 20.03 68.92 -17.21
CA ILE A 22 21.14 68.05 -17.63
C ILE A 22 20.58 66.76 -18.22
N THR A 23 21.02 66.59 -19.45
CA THR A 23 20.77 65.60 -20.49
C THR A 23 20.86 64.14 -20.05
N ASN A 24 19.90 63.38 -20.58
CA ASN A 24 19.82 61.93 -20.57
C ASN A 24 21.07 61.28 -21.19
N HIS A 25 21.64 60.30 -20.49
CA HIS A 25 22.38 59.21 -21.11
C HIS A 25 21.51 57.95 -21.00
N LYS A 26 20.95 57.49 -22.13
CA LYS A 26 20.24 56.20 -22.19
C LYS A 26 21.27 55.08 -21.99
N THR A 27 21.06 54.21 -20.99
CA THR A 27 21.73 52.92 -20.89
C THR A 27 20.72 51.78 -21.06
N ASN A 28 21.13 50.83 -21.89
CA ASN A 28 20.37 49.72 -22.46
C ASN A 28 19.86 48.75 -21.37
N THR A 29 18.54 48.58 -21.26
CA THR A 29 17.90 47.59 -20.36
C THR A 29 16.96 46.68 -21.17
N GLN A 30 17.51 45.89 -22.10
CA GLN A 30 16.70 44.93 -22.88
C GLN A 30 17.25 43.50 -22.95
N THR A 31 18.36 43.17 -22.27
CA THR A 31 18.99 41.83 -22.37
C THR A 31 18.93 40.98 -21.09
N ARG A 32 18.19 41.37 -20.03
CA ARG A 32 18.07 40.56 -18.77
C ARG A 32 16.74 39.80 -18.61
N THR A 33 15.78 39.97 -19.51
CA THR A 33 14.41 39.45 -19.34
C THR A 33 14.11 38.14 -20.07
N ALA A 34 14.87 37.77 -21.12
CA ALA A 34 14.66 36.50 -21.84
C ALA A 34 15.31 35.30 -21.14
N THR A 35 16.52 35.48 -20.59
CA THR A 35 17.26 34.42 -19.90
C THR A 35 16.68 34.07 -18.53
N SER A 36 16.12 35.06 -17.82
CA SER A 36 15.43 34.83 -16.54
C SER A 36 14.12 34.07 -16.72
N LYS A 37 13.32 34.40 -17.73
CA LYS A 37 12.10 33.63 -18.09
C LYS A 37 12.42 32.18 -18.47
N LYS A 38 13.43 31.96 -19.32
CA LYS A 38 13.84 30.60 -19.73
C LYS A 38 14.28 29.74 -18.54
N LEU A 39 14.95 30.35 -17.56
CA LEU A 39 15.40 29.66 -16.34
C LEU A 39 14.22 29.35 -15.41
N THR A 40 13.27 30.26 -15.23
CA THR A 40 12.07 30.02 -14.41
C THR A 40 11.17 28.96 -15.04
N ASP A 41 10.96 28.99 -16.35
CA ASP A 41 10.15 28.00 -17.06
C ASP A 41 10.78 26.60 -16.97
N MET A 42 12.12 26.53 -17.02
CA MET A 42 12.86 25.29 -16.88
C MET A 42 12.76 24.70 -15.47
N ILE A 43 12.81 25.54 -14.41
CA ILE A 43 12.65 25.08 -13.02
C ILE A 43 11.21 24.61 -12.76
N ILE A 44 10.22 25.35 -13.22
CA ILE A 44 8.80 25.02 -13.06
C ILE A 44 8.46 23.71 -13.80
N TYR A 45 8.98 23.51 -15.01
CA TYR A 45 8.77 22.26 -15.76
C TYR A 45 9.38 21.05 -15.05
N LYS A 46 10.59 21.20 -14.48
CA LYS A 46 11.24 20.12 -13.70
C LYS A 46 10.47 19.82 -12.42
N PHE A 47 9.99 20.85 -11.72
CA PHE A 47 9.15 20.71 -10.53
C PHE A 47 7.83 19.99 -10.86
N LYS A 48 7.15 20.37 -11.95
CA LYS A 48 5.90 19.73 -12.39
C LYS A 48 6.10 18.29 -12.86
N THR A 49 7.25 18.00 -13.47
CA THR A 49 7.61 16.64 -13.90
C THR A 49 7.85 15.71 -12.69
N VAL A 50 8.47 16.23 -11.61
CA VAL A 50 8.69 15.47 -10.37
C VAL A 50 7.37 15.22 -9.64
N GLU A 51 6.47 16.19 -9.57
CA GLU A 51 5.12 16.00 -9.03
C GLU A 51 4.34 14.93 -9.82
N ASN A 52 4.33 15.02 -11.15
CA ASN A 52 3.60 14.08 -11.98
C ASN A 52 4.21 12.66 -11.94
N ALA A 53 5.55 12.54 -11.86
CA ALA A 53 6.21 11.26 -11.68
C ALA A 53 5.91 10.64 -10.31
N PHE A 54 5.78 11.45 -9.27
CA PHE A 54 5.36 11.00 -7.94
C PHE A 54 3.93 10.45 -7.97
N TRP A 55 2.99 11.12 -8.65
CA TRP A 55 1.63 10.63 -8.84
C TRP A 55 1.55 9.34 -9.68
N VAL A 56 2.38 9.21 -10.73
CA VAL A 56 2.46 7.97 -11.53
C VAL A 56 3.02 6.81 -10.71
N PHE A 57 4.06 7.06 -9.90
CA PHE A 57 4.66 6.04 -9.03
C PHE A 57 3.70 5.62 -7.90
N LEU A 58 2.93 6.55 -7.34
CA LEU A 58 1.86 6.28 -6.37
C LEU A 58 0.72 5.46 -6.99
N ALA A 59 0.36 5.73 -8.26
CA ALA A 59 -0.68 5.00 -8.98
C ALA A 59 -0.27 3.55 -9.31
N THR A 60 1.02 3.28 -9.55
CA THR A 60 1.52 1.92 -9.85
C THR A 60 1.58 1.00 -8.63
N ILE A 61 1.64 1.54 -7.41
CA ILE A 61 1.67 0.75 -6.16
C ILE A 61 0.30 0.11 -5.85
N SER A 62 -0.80 0.63 -6.39
CA SER A 62 -2.16 0.16 -6.05
C SER A 62 -2.59 -1.16 -6.71
N ILE A 63 -1.80 -1.75 -7.61
CA ILE A 63 -2.24 -2.90 -8.43
C ILE A 63 -1.78 -4.27 -7.85
N ILE A 64 -1.09 -4.30 -6.71
CA ILE A 64 -0.61 -5.56 -6.12
C ILE A 64 -1.50 -5.95 -4.94
N GLY A 65 -2.62 -6.61 -5.23
CA GLY A 65 -3.51 -7.12 -4.19
C GLY A 65 -4.54 -8.10 -4.72
N CYS A 66 -4.15 -9.36 -4.95
CA CYS A 66 -5.12 -10.45 -4.95
C CYS A 66 -5.30 -10.90 -3.50
N ALA A 67 -6.41 -10.50 -2.87
CA ALA A 67 -6.86 -11.09 -1.62
C ALA A 67 -7.68 -12.34 -1.94
N ASP A 68 -7.25 -13.49 -1.42
CA ASP A 68 -8.01 -14.74 -1.42
C ASP A 68 -9.08 -14.61 -0.34
N ASN A 69 -10.28 -14.17 -0.72
CA ASN A 69 -11.39 -13.85 0.19
C ASN A 69 -12.23 -15.07 0.60
N GLY A 70 -11.71 -16.29 0.40
CA GLY A 70 -12.38 -17.51 0.83
C GLY A 70 -12.41 -17.61 2.37
N GLU A 71 -13.54 -18.03 2.92
CA GLU A 71 -13.61 -18.43 4.32
C GLU A 71 -12.97 -19.82 4.44
N TYR A 72 -11.88 -19.90 5.22
CA TYR A 72 -11.14 -21.14 5.40
C TYR A 72 -11.08 -21.52 6.87
N ILE A 73 -11.42 -22.77 7.18
CA ILE A 73 -10.98 -23.42 8.41
C ILE A 73 -9.52 -23.78 8.22
N THR A 74 -8.67 -23.35 9.13
CA THR A 74 -7.22 -23.55 9.02
C THR A 74 -6.72 -24.35 10.20
N ILE A 75 -5.97 -25.41 9.94
CA ILE A 75 -5.24 -26.18 10.95
C ILE A 75 -3.77 -26.26 10.57
N SER A 76 -2.91 -26.06 11.56
CA SER A 76 -1.45 -26.13 11.39
C SER A 76 -0.88 -27.22 12.28
N SER A 77 0.16 -27.91 11.79
CA SER A 77 0.94 -28.85 12.59
C SER A 77 1.50 -28.18 13.85
N PRO A 78 1.88 -28.93 14.90
CA PRO A 78 2.48 -28.37 16.12
C PRO A 78 3.68 -27.45 15.87
N SER A 79 4.49 -27.72 14.84
CA SER A 79 5.64 -26.90 14.44
C SER A 79 5.29 -25.77 13.46
N GLU A 80 4.01 -25.57 13.15
CA GLU A 80 3.47 -24.60 12.18
C GLU A 80 3.99 -24.72 10.74
N THR A 81 4.80 -25.74 10.46
CA THR A 81 5.43 -25.93 9.15
C THR A 81 4.43 -26.45 8.13
N ASN A 82 3.52 -27.34 8.52
CA ASN A 82 2.46 -27.81 7.64
C ASN A 82 1.16 -27.09 7.99
N THR A 83 0.44 -26.60 6.99
CA THR A 83 -0.86 -25.95 7.16
C THR A 83 -1.86 -26.54 6.17
N LEU A 84 -2.97 -27.04 6.68
CA LEU A 84 -4.13 -27.48 5.91
C LEU A 84 -5.20 -26.38 6.01
N LYS A 85 -5.81 -26.06 4.87
CA LYS A 85 -6.99 -25.19 4.81
C LYS A 85 -8.13 -25.95 4.18
N LEU A 86 -9.29 -25.91 4.82
CA LEU A 86 -10.54 -26.49 4.39
C LEU A 86 -11.52 -25.35 4.08
N THR A 87 -12.30 -25.48 3.02
CA THR A 87 -13.35 -24.51 2.66
C THR A 87 -14.51 -25.23 2.00
N VAL A 88 -15.70 -24.64 2.09
CA VAL A 88 -16.89 -25.07 1.36
C VAL A 88 -17.21 -23.97 0.36
N ASP A 89 -17.24 -24.32 -0.92
CA ASP A 89 -17.58 -23.42 -2.02
C ASP A 89 -18.73 -24.02 -2.80
N GLU A 90 -19.84 -23.29 -2.90
CA GLU A 90 -21.08 -23.73 -3.55
C GLU A 90 -21.55 -25.14 -3.11
N GLY A 91 -21.39 -25.46 -1.82
CA GLY A 91 -21.76 -26.76 -1.24
C GLY A 91 -20.72 -27.87 -1.46
N GLN A 92 -19.60 -27.59 -2.13
CA GLN A 92 -18.53 -28.56 -2.36
C GLN A 92 -17.38 -28.35 -1.37
N LEU A 93 -16.90 -29.44 -0.78
CA LEU A 93 -15.80 -29.40 0.18
C LEU A 93 -14.44 -29.42 -0.55
N PHE A 94 -13.58 -28.44 -0.24
CA PHE A 94 -12.23 -28.34 -0.80
C PHE A 94 -11.19 -28.24 0.29
N TYR A 95 -9.99 -28.77 0.01
CA TYR A 95 -8.82 -28.62 0.86
C TYR A 95 -7.57 -28.25 0.08
N ARG A 96 -6.59 -27.67 0.77
CA ARG A 96 -5.23 -27.46 0.27
C ARG A 96 -4.22 -27.60 1.39
N VAL A 97 -2.99 -27.97 1.05
CA VAL A 97 -1.91 -28.17 2.03
C VAL A 97 -0.66 -27.42 1.60
N ASN A 98 -0.08 -26.70 2.55
CA ASN A 98 1.19 -26.01 2.42
C ASN A 98 2.24 -26.61 3.36
N HIS A 99 3.48 -26.65 2.89
CA HIS A 99 4.67 -26.87 3.71
C HIS A 99 5.53 -25.60 3.68
N GLY A 100 5.49 -24.83 4.75
CA GLY A 100 5.95 -23.44 4.79
C GLY A 100 5.27 -22.62 3.70
N ASN A 101 6.07 -22.01 2.83
CA ASN A 101 5.59 -21.22 1.70
C ASN A 101 5.28 -22.04 0.44
N LYS A 102 5.55 -23.36 0.46
CA LYS A 102 5.35 -24.22 -0.70
C LYS A 102 3.97 -24.87 -0.67
N LYS A 103 3.18 -24.67 -1.73
CA LYS A 103 1.96 -25.44 -1.97
C LYS A 103 2.33 -26.89 -2.31
N VAL A 104 1.97 -27.84 -1.45
CA VAL A 104 2.23 -29.28 -1.66
C VAL A 104 0.99 -30.02 -2.16
N VAL A 105 -0.20 -29.56 -1.75
CA VAL A 105 -1.48 -29.97 -2.35
C VAL A 105 -2.19 -28.70 -2.78
N ALA A 106 -2.47 -28.58 -4.08
CA ALA A 106 -3.29 -27.51 -4.62
C ALA A 106 -4.76 -27.66 -4.15
N LEU A 107 -5.58 -26.64 -4.38
CA LEU A 107 -7.01 -26.71 -4.05
C LEU A 107 -7.62 -27.95 -4.72
N SER A 108 -8.13 -28.86 -3.89
CA SER A 108 -8.58 -30.19 -4.31
C SER A 108 -9.92 -30.50 -3.66
N GLN A 109 -10.86 -31.03 -4.44
CA GLN A 109 -12.18 -31.43 -3.94
C GLN A 109 -12.07 -32.67 -3.05
N LEU A 110 -12.85 -32.70 -1.97
CA LEU A 110 -12.98 -33.83 -1.05
C LEU A 110 -14.41 -34.34 -1.09
N GLY A 111 -14.58 -35.65 -1.26
CA GLY A 111 -15.89 -36.29 -1.26
C GLY A 111 -15.91 -37.66 -1.94
N PHE A 112 -17.09 -38.28 -1.99
CA PHE A 112 -17.28 -39.65 -2.49
C PHE A 112 -18.46 -39.75 -3.47
N LYS A 113 -18.33 -40.62 -4.48
CA LYS A 113 -19.45 -41.08 -5.32
C LYS A 113 -19.75 -42.54 -5.01
N PHE A 114 -20.99 -42.85 -4.67
CA PHE A 114 -21.43 -44.23 -4.44
C PHE A 114 -22.01 -44.85 -5.71
N LYS A 115 -21.91 -46.17 -5.81
CA LYS A 115 -22.35 -46.94 -6.99
C LYS A 115 -23.86 -46.81 -7.28
N ASN A 116 -24.67 -46.56 -6.26
CA ASN A 116 -26.13 -46.45 -6.35
C ASN A 116 -26.63 -45.05 -6.78
N GLY A 117 -25.73 -44.15 -7.20
CA GLY A 117 -26.07 -42.80 -7.64
C GLY A 117 -26.16 -41.77 -6.52
N GLN A 118 -25.95 -42.15 -5.26
CA GLN A 118 -25.77 -41.21 -4.15
C GLN A 118 -24.35 -40.62 -4.19
N SER A 119 -24.19 -39.37 -3.75
CA SER A 119 -22.87 -38.72 -3.64
C SER A 119 -22.76 -37.86 -2.40
N LEU A 120 -21.55 -37.79 -1.86
CA LEU A 120 -21.10 -36.85 -0.85
C LEU A 120 -20.09 -35.92 -1.51
N LEU A 121 -20.56 -35.11 -2.46
CA LEU A 121 -19.73 -34.17 -3.22
C LEU A 121 -20.21 -32.73 -3.12
N ASP A 122 -21.51 -32.55 -2.89
CA ASP A 122 -22.23 -31.30 -2.92
C ASP A 122 -23.12 -31.21 -1.67
N ASP A 123 -23.79 -30.07 -1.47
CA ASP A 123 -24.69 -29.80 -0.35
C ASP A 123 -24.06 -29.88 1.05
N PHE A 124 -22.74 -29.69 1.15
CA PHE A 124 -22.07 -29.53 2.44
C PHE A 124 -22.32 -28.14 3.02
N GLU A 125 -22.47 -28.08 4.34
CA GLU A 125 -22.41 -26.86 5.14
C GLU A 125 -21.55 -27.10 6.38
N VAL A 126 -20.80 -26.08 6.81
CA VAL A 126 -20.06 -26.16 8.07
C VAL A 126 -21.02 -25.82 9.21
N VAL A 127 -21.40 -26.82 9.99
CA VAL A 127 -22.28 -26.62 11.16
C VAL A 127 -21.50 -26.31 12.43
N ALA A 128 -20.34 -26.95 12.60
CA ALA A 128 -19.44 -26.79 13.74
C ALA A 128 -18.02 -27.22 13.36
N VAL A 129 -17.05 -26.78 14.16
CA VAL A 129 -15.63 -27.15 14.04
C VAL A 129 -15.07 -27.31 15.44
N ASP A 130 -14.49 -28.47 15.73
CA ASP A 130 -13.87 -28.77 17.02
C ASP A 130 -12.38 -29.04 16.81
N PHE A 131 -11.54 -28.54 17.71
CA PHE A 131 -10.09 -28.71 17.62
C PHE A 131 -9.58 -29.55 18.78
N ASP A 132 -8.53 -30.34 18.53
CA ASP A 132 -7.84 -31.12 19.55
C ASP A 132 -6.32 -31.14 19.30
N ASP A 133 -5.54 -31.27 20.36
CA ASP A 133 -4.07 -31.40 20.32
C ASP A 133 -3.68 -32.71 21.00
N VAL A 134 -3.04 -33.60 20.25
CA VAL A 134 -2.57 -34.90 20.75
C VAL A 134 -1.05 -34.90 20.74
N ASP A 135 -0.45 -35.19 21.90
CA ASP A 135 0.99 -35.42 22.05
C ASP A 135 1.23 -36.56 23.02
N GLU A 136 1.40 -37.76 22.49
CA GLU A 136 1.58 -38.98 23.25
C GLU A 136 2.75 -39.81 22.70
N THR A 137 3.14 -40.85 23.44
CA THR A 137 4.18 -41.78 23.00
C THR A 137 3.72 -43.21 23.24
N TRP A 138 3.86 -44.07 22.24
CA TRP A 138 3.49 -45.47 22.31
C TRP A 138 4.67 -46.38 21.99
N GLU A 139 4.63 -47.61 22.52
CA GLU A 139 5.69 -48.60 22.37
C GLU A 139 5.35 -49.59 21.25
N GLN A 140 6.24 -49.72 20.27
CA GLN A 140 6.11 -50.69 19.19
C GLN A 140 6.51 -52.09 19.67
N THR A 141 5.70 -53.10 19.34
CA THR A 141 6.06 -54.51 19.59
C THR A 141 7.19 -54.99 18.68
N TRP A 142 7.33 -54.37 17.51
CA TRP A 142 8.38 -54.59 16.52
C TRP A 142 8.46 -53.35 15.62
N GLY A 143 9.66 -52.96 15.21
CA GLY A 143 9.88 -51.74 14.43
C GLY A 143 11.34 -51.30 14.45
N GLU A 144 11.65 -50.23 13.71
CA GLU A 144 12.97 -49.61 13.69
C GLU A 144 13.25 -48.87 15.02
N GLU A 145 12.21 -48.29 15.60
CA GLU A 145 12.26 -47.55 16.85
C GLU A 145 11.36 -48.22 17.89
N LYS A 146 11.78 -48.22 19.16
CA LYS A 146 10.97 -48.80 20.24
C LYS A 146 9.80 -47.89 20.64
N LEU A 147 10.02 -46.58 20.65
CA LEU A 147 9.07 -45.58 21.11
C LEU A 147 8.75 -44.62 19.96
N ILE A 148 7.46 -44.45 19.67
CA ILE A 148 6.97 -43.54 18.64
C ILE A 148 6.20 -42.41 19.29
N ARG A 149 6.58 -41.17 19.00
CA ARG A 149 5.84 -39.97 19.41
C ARG A 149 4.76 -39.64 18.39
N ASN A 150 3.52 -39.57 18.85
CA ASN A 150 2.34 -39.20 18.08
C ASN A 150 1.96 -37.76 18.47
N ASN A 151 2.39 -36.78 17.67
CA ASN A 151 2.17 -35.36 17.96
C ASN A 151 1.50 -34.65 16.78
N TYR A 152 0.22 -34.34 16.91
CA TYR A 152 -0.59 -33.70 15.86
C TYR A 152 -1.72 -32.83 16.43
N ARG A 153 -2.26 -31.96 15.57
CA ARG A 153 -3.50 -31.24 15.82
C ARG A 153 -4.62 -31.85 14.97
N ALA A 154 -5.82 -31.96 15.52
CA ALA A 154 -7.04 -32.39 14.83
C ALA A 154 -8.05 -31.25 14.72
N CYS A 155 -8.89 -31.31 13.69
CA CYS A 155 -9.96 -30.38 13.34
C CYS A 155 -11.07 -31.17 12.63
#